data_AF-A0A089NL75-F1
#
_entry.id   AF-A0A089NL75-F1
#
_cell.length_a   1.000
_cell.length_b   1.000
_cell.length_c   1.000
_cell.angle_alpha   90.00
_cell.angle_beta   90.00
_cell.angle_gamma   90.00
#
_symmetry.space_group_name_H-M   'P 1'
#
loop_
_entity.id
_entity.type
_entity.pdbx_description
1 polymer ?
#
loop_
_entity_poly.entity_id
_entity_poly.type
_entity_poly.pdbx_seq_one_letter_code
_entity_poly.pdbx_strand_id
1 'polypeptide(L)' 'MVARSSQLPGLQERGWLIDQLTDLEAEGIATDAHRRTLDAIRATRQKLRIESLLPMASA' A
#
# COMPACT_ATOMS: atom_id res chain seq x y z
N MET A 1 1.29 -10.42 14.44
CA MET A 1 0.80 -9.30 15.27
C MET A 1 0.77 -8.06 14.38
N VAL A 2 -0.41 -7.63 13.91
CA VAL A 2 -0.52 -6.40 13.10
C VAL A 2 -0.50 -5.24 14.09
N ALA A 3 0.62 -4.54 14.18
CA ALA A 3 0.73 -3.34 15.00
C ALA A 3 -0.21 -2.27 14.43
N ARG A 4 -1.31 -1.99 15.13
CA ARG A 4 -2.18 -0.86 14.81
C ARG A 4 -1.55 0.40 15.39
N SER A 5 -0.69 1.03 14.60
CA SER A 5 -0.21 2.38 14.88
C SER A 5 -1.30 3.37 14.46
N SER A 6 -1.85 4.11 15.43
CA SER A 6 -2.91 5.13 15.21
C SER A 6 -2.40 6.42 14.55
N GLN A 7 -1.17 6.43 14.02
CA GLN A 7 -0.59 7.54 13.28
C GLN A 7 -0.56 7.19 11.80
N LEU A 8 -1.08 8.10 10.97
CA LEU A 8 -0.98 8.00 9.52
C LEU A 8 0.50 7.79 9.16
N PRO A 9 0.84 6.77 8.36
CA PRO A 9 2.24 6.50 8.06
C PRO A 9 2.87 7.74 7.44
N GLY A 10 4.09 8.06 7.90
CA GLY A 10 4.89 9.14 7.32
C GLY A 10 5.21 8.87 5.85
N LEU A 11 5.72 9.88 5.14
CA LEU A 11 5.97 9.80 3.70
C LEU A 11 6.92 8.63 3.33
N GLN A 12 7.93 8.38 4.16
CA GLN A 12 8.85 7.24 4.02
C GLN A 12 8.17 5.89 4.29
N GLU A 13 7.35 5.79 5.34
CA GLU A 13 6.61 4.58 5.67
C GLU A 13 5.59 4.22 4.58
N ARG A 14 4.96 5.24 3.97
CA ARG A 14 4.10 5.05 2.79
C ARG A 14 4.86 4.51 1.59
N GLY A 15 6.08 4.99 1.35
CA GLY A 15 6.98 4.43 0.33
C GLY A 15 7.24 2.95 0.56
N TRP A 16 7.65 2.59 1.77
CA TRP A 16 7.92 1.19 2.15
C TRP A 16 6.69 0.28 2.05
N LEU A 17 5.49 0.79 2.36
CA LEU A 17 4.24 0.06 2.20
C LEU A 17 3.89 -0.14 0.71
N ILE A 18 4.15 0.84 -0.15
CA ILE A 18 3.95 0.73 -1.59
C ILE A 18 4.86 -0.35 -2.20
N ASP A 19 6.11 -0.41 -1.74
CA ASP A 19 7.09 -1.41 -2.20
C ASP A 19 6.64 -2.82 -1.79
N GLN A 20 6.27 -3.02 -0.53
CA GLN A 20 5.73 -4.32 -0.06
C GLN A 20 4.46 -4.76 -0.80
N LEU A 21 3.54 -3.83 -1.08
CA LEU A 21 2.33 -4.16 -1.85
C LEU A 21 2.67 -4.53 -3.30
N THR A 22 3.78 -4.01 -3.84
CA THR A 22 4.27 -4.37 -5.17
C THR A 22 4.87 -5.77 -5.17
N ASP A 23 5.67 -6.10 -4.17
CA ASP A 23 6.22 -7.45 -4.00
C ASP A 23 5.11 -8.48 -3.81
N LEU A 24 4.10 -8.16 -2.98
CA LEU A 24 2.96 -9.04 -2.74
C LEU A 24 2.08 -9.24 -3.98
N GLU A 25 1.92 -8.21 -4.82
CA GLU A 25 1.25 -8.36 -6.11
C GLU A 25 2.05 -9.30 -7.03
N ALA A 26 3.38 -9.14 -7.10
CA ALA A 26 4.22 -9.98 -7.93
C ALA A 26 4.19 -11.45 -7.49
N GLU A 27 4.28 -11.71 -6.19
CA GLU A 27 4.13 -13.05 -5.61
C GLU A 27 2.72 -13.61 -5.90
N GLY A 28 1.68 -12.80 -5.73
CA GLY A 28 0.30 -13.19 -6.04
C GLY A 28 0.13 -13.57 -7.51
N ILE A 29 0.73 -12.84 -8.44
CA ILE A 29 0.72 -13.19 -9.87
C ILE A 29 1.46 -14.51 -10.12
N ALA A 30 2.64 -14.69 -9.52
CA ALA A 30 3.44 -15.90 -9.68
C ALA A 30 2.74 -17.15 -9.14
N THR A 31 1.85 -16.99 -8.15
CA THR A 31 1.12 -18.07 -7.49
C THR A 31 -0.33 -18.22 -7.97
N ASP A 32 -0.73 -17.51 -9.03
CA ASP A 32 -2.10 -17.49 -9.56
C ASP A 32 -3.16 -17.14 -8.49
N ALA A 33 -2.86 -16.12 -7.69
CA ALA A 33 -3.76 -15.62 -6.67
C ALA A 33 -5.06 -15.10 -7.30
N HIS A 34 -6.15 -15.21 -6.54
CA HIS A 34 -7.46 -14.81 -7.03
C HIS A 34 -7.49 -13.34 -7.47
N ARG A 35 -8.06 -13.09 -8.65
CA ARG A 35 -8.12 -11.74 -9.27
C ARG A 35 -8.61 -10.66 -8.31
N ARG A 36 -9.64 -10.95 -7.50
CA ARG A 36 -10.17 -9.99 -6.53
C ARG A 36 -9.15 -9.57 -5.47
N THR A 37 -8.23 -10.45 -5.10
CA THR A 37 -7.14 -10.17 -4.18
C THR A 37 -6.11 -9.25 -4.84
N LEU A 38 -5.71 -9.54 -6.07
CA LEU A 38 -4.79 -8.68 -6.84
C LEU A 38 -5.38 -7.28 -7.06
N ASP A 39 -6.68 -7.20 -7.39
CA ASP A 39 -7.38 -5.92 -7.57
C ASP A 39 -7.44 -5.12 -6.26
N ALA A 40 -7.64 -5.78 -5.12
CA ALA A 40 -7.59 -5.13 -3.81
C ALA A 40 -6.18 -4.57 -3.50
N ILE A 41 -5.13 -5.36 -3.74
CA ILE A 41 -3.73 -4.92 -3.55
C ILE A 41 -3.42 -3.69 -4.41
N ARG A 42 -3.79 -3.74 -5.71
CA ARG A 42 -3.63 -2.62 -6.65
C ARG A 42 -4.35 -1.36 -6.19
N ALA A 43 -5.62 -1.49 -5.80
CA ALA A 43 -6.42 -0.37 -5.32
C ALA A 43 -5.82 0.27 -4.06
N THR A 44 -5.37 -0.55 -3.10
CA THR A 44 -4.71 -0.06 -1.88
C THR A 44 -3.41 0.68 -2.20
N ARG A 45 -2.56 0.12 -3.07
CA ARG A 45 -1.31 0.77 -3.49
C ARG A 45 -1.57 2.11 -4.18
N GLN A 46 -2.56 2.17 -5.06
CA GLN A 46 -2.94 3.41 -5.74
C GLN A 46 -3.43 4.47 -4.76
N LYS A 47 -4.26 4.10 -3.79
CA LYS A 47 -4.72 5.01 -2.74
C LYS A 47 -3.55 5.58 -1.94
N LEU A 48 -2.63 4.74 -1.49
CA LEU A 48 -1.43 5.18 -0.75
C LEU A 48 -0.55 6.13 -1.58
N ARG A 49 -0.38 5.86 -2.88
CA ARG A 49 0.36 6.74 -3.81
C ARG A 49 -0.29 8.12 -3.87
N ILE A 50 -1.60 8.18 -4.05
CA ILE A 50 -2.34 9.46 -4.09
C ILE A 50 -2.19 10.21 -2.77
N GLU A 51 -2.40 9.52 -1.64
CA GLU A 51 -2.26 10.11 -0.31
C GLU A 51 -0.84 10.63 -0.06
N SER A 52 0.20 9.97 -0.59
CA SER A 52 1.60 10.42 -0.48
C SER A 52 1.94 11.65 -1.32
N LEU A 53 1.18 11.91 -2.38
CA LEU A 53 1.37 13.05 -3.28
C LEU A 53 0.61 14.30 -2.83
N LEU A 54 -0.41 14.12 -2.00
CA LEU A 54 -1.10 15.23 -1.37
C LEU A 54 -0.18 15.76 -0.26
N PRO A 55 0.30 17.01 -0.34
CA PRO A 55 0.98 17.61 0.80
C PRO A 55 -0.01 17.55 1.96
N MET A 56 0.38 16.95 3.08
CA MET A 56 -0.35 17.13 4.33
C MET A 56 -0.55 18.64 4.46
N ALA A 57 -1.78 19.11 4.31
CA ALA A 57 -2.11 20.48 4.66
C ALA A 57 -1.63 20.62 6.10
N SER A 58 -0.57 21.41 6.28
CA SER A 58 -0.03 21.77 7.58
C SER A 58 -1.20 22.20 8.46
N ALA A 59 -1.47 21.43 9.50
CA ALA A 59 -2.36 21.76 10.59
C ALA A 59 -1.54 21.63 11.88
#